data_AF-A0A8J7JNU3-F1
#
_entry.id   AF-A0A8J7JNU3-F1
#
_cell.length_a   1.000
_cell.length_b   1.000
_cell.length_c   1.000
_cell.angle_alpha   90.00
_cell.angle_beta   90.00
_cell.angle_gamma   90.00
#
_symmetry.space_group_name_H-M   'P 1'
#
loop_
_entity.id
_entity.type
_entity.pdbx_description
1 polymer ?
#
loop_
_entity_poly.entity_id
_entity_poly.type
_entity_poly.pdbx_seq_one_letter_code
_entity_poly.pdbx_strand_id
1 'polypeptide(L)'
;MTEQEFTGSLIIPCETGKVSDGYHTFDELYEHRCLLFLALMRSHPHQSWKSRKHHDGSVFEGWFIAGLILPSGAVTYHLPDRMWNLCRCHEVELAPEWDGHTSKDVIDRLTQWLGDDR
;
A
#
# COMPACT_ATOMS: atom_id res chain seq x y z
N MET A 1 26.41 37.28 10.12
CA MET A 1 24.93 37.31 10.06
C MET A 1 24.48 35.90 10.37
N THR A 2 23.78 35.69 11.49
CA THR A 2 23.34 34.36 11.92
C THR A 2 22.05 34.03 11.18
N GLU A 3 22.07 33.01 10.33
CA GLU A 3 20.86 32.45 9.71
C GLU A 3 19.98 31.89 10.82
N GLN A 4 18.76 32.39 10.91
CA GLN A 4 17.78 31.93 11.88
C GLN A 4 17.05 30.75 11.22
N GLU A 5 17.29 29.53 11.70
CA GLU A 5 16.62 28.33 11.19
C GLU A 5 15.11 28.46 11.39
N PHE A 6 14.37 28.39 10.28
CA PHE A 6 12.92 28.31 10.32
C PHE A 6 12.53 26.90 10.77
N THR A 7 11.99 26.78 11.98
CA THR A 7 11.52 25.52 12.57
C THR A 7 10.03 25.25 12.31
N GLY A 8 9.38 26.06 11.47
CA GLY A 8 7.97 25.92 11.12
C GLY A 8 7.74 24.98 9.92
N SER A 9 6.50 24.52 9.76
CA SER A 9 6.07 23.86 8.52
C SER A 9 5.74 24.90 7.46
N LEU A 10 6.30 24.76 6.27
CA LEU A 10 5.96 25.57 5.10
C LEU A 10 4.92 24.82 4.27
N ILE A 11 3.74 25.40 4.08
CA ILE A 11 2.69 24.84 3.23
C ILE A 11 2.75 25.51 1.86
N ILE A 12 3.04 24.71 0.83
CA ILE A 12 3.08 25.16 -0.56
C ILE A 12 1.84 24.58 -1.27
N PRO A 13 0.89 25.41 -1.73
CA PRO A 13 -0.22 24.94 -2.54
C PRO A 13 0.29 24.27 -3.82
N CYS A 14 -0.04 23.00 -4.01
CA CYS A 14 0.32 22.24 -5.20
C CYS A 14 -0.65 21.09 -5.42
N GLU A 15 -0.71 20.61 -6.66
CA GLU A 15 -1.31 19.31 -6.96
C GLU A 15 -0.36 18.23 -6.46
N THR A 16 -0.64 17.64 -5.30
CA THR A 16 0.26 16.68 -4.65
C THR A 16 0.66 15.53 -5.58
N GLY A 17 -0.27 15.04 -6.39
CA GLY A 17 0.00 13.99 -7.38
C GLY A 17 1.05 14.35 -8.42
N LYS A 18 1.24 15.65 -8.73
CA LYS A 18 2.23 16.17 -9.68
C LYS A 18 3.57 16.53 -9.05
N VAL A 19 3.68 16.47 -7.72
CA VAL A 19 4.97 16.63 -7.05
C VAL A 19 5.89 15.52 -7.54
N SER A 20 7.10 15.91 -7.94
CA SER A 20 8.08 15.01 -8.54
C SER A 20 9.39 15.01 -7.77
N ASP A 21 10.04 13.86 -7.73
CA ASP A 21 11.41 13.68 -7.23
C ASP A 21 12.49 13.95 -8.31
N GLY A 22 12.09 14.39 -9.50
CA GLY A 22 12.95 14.60 -10.67
C GLY A 22 12.94 13.45 -11.68
N TYR A 23 12.39 12.28 -11.30
CA TYR A 23 12.27 11.10 -12.15
C TYR A 23 10.82 10.65 -12.33
N HIS A 24 10.04 10.69 -11.24
CA HIS A 24 8.63 10.32 -11.22
C HIS A 24 7.82 11.34 -10.43
N THR A 25 6.54 11.40 -10.74
CA THR A 25 5.50 12.09 -9.96
C THR A 25 4.91 11.15 -8.90
N PHE A 26 4.29 11.69 -7.86
CA PHE A 26 3.58 10.86 -6.87
C PHE A 26 2.44 10.03 -7.49
N ASP A 27 1.75 10.55 -8.51
CA ASP A 27 0.75 9.78 -9.26
C ASP A 27 1.38 8.54 -9.92
N GLU A 28 2.53 8.69 -10.57
CA GLU A 28 3.26 7.58 -11.21
C GLU A 28 3.76 6.56 -10.19
N LEU A 29 4.38 7.02 -9.09
CA LEU A 29 4.84 6.14 -8.01
C LEU A 29 3.68 5.39 -7.35
N TYR A 30 2.51 6.03 -7.21
CA TYR A 30 1.32 5.39 -6.68
C TYR A 30 0.79 4.29 -7.61
N GLU A 31 0.77 4.54 -8.92
CA GLU A 31 0.39 3.55 -9.93
C GLU A 31 1.38 2.37 -9.94
N HIS A 32 2.68 2.64 -9.93
CA HIS A 32 3.74 1.62 -9.83
C HIS A 32 3.55 0.75 -8.59
N ARG A 33 3.35 1.36 -7.41
CA ARG A 33 3.10 0.65 -6.15
C ARG A 33 1.92 -0.32 -6.28
N CYS A 34 0.80 0.13 -6.85
CA CYS A 34 -0.38 -0.71 -7.04
C CYS A 34 -0.07 -1.90 -7.95
N LEU A 35 0.54 -1.65 -9.11
CA LEU A 35 0.84 -2.70 -10.09
C LEU A 35 1.89 -3.71 -9.59
N LEU A 36 2.94 -3.24 -8.91
CA LEU A 36 3.96 -4.09 -8.30
C LEU A 36 3.37 -4.97 -7.20
N PHE A 37 2.51 -4.42 -6.34
CA PHE A 37 1.85 -5.21 -5.30
C PHE A 37 0.90 -6.27 -5.91
N LEU A 38 0.13 -5.89 -6.93
CA LEU A 38 -0.72 -6.84 -7.66
C LEU A 38 0.08 -7.94 -8.36
N ALA A 39 1.25 -7.62 -8.91
CA ALA A 39 2.16 -8.61 -9.50
C ALA A 39 2.69 -9.57 -8.43
N LEU A 40 3.08 -9.07 -7.26
CA LEU A 40 3.53 -9.89 -6.13
C LEU A 40 2.44 -10.84 -5.62
N MET A 41 1.21 -10.33 -5.47
CA MET A 41 0.05 -11.13 -5.08
C MET A 41 -0.26 -12.21 -6.10
N ARG A 42 -0.15 -11.90 -7.40
CA ARG A 42 -0.34 -12.89 -8.48
C ARG A 42 0.69 -14.01 -8.41
N SER A 43 1.91 -13.73 -7.98
CA SER A 43 2.94 -14.75 -7.77
C SER A 43 2.72 -15.59 -6.50
N HIS A 44 1.89 -15.11 -5.56
CA HIS A 44 1.63 -15.75 -4.26
C HIS A 44 0.12 -15.84 -3.96
N PRO A 45 -0.69 -16.47 -4.84
CA PRO A 45 -2.15 -16.37 -4.77
C PRO A 45 -2.73 -17.02 -3.51
N HIS A 46 -2.06 -18.02 -2.93
CA HIS A 46 -2.50 -18.69 -1.70
C HIS A 46 -2.31 -17.86 -0.43
N GLN A 47 -1.37 -16.91 -0.44
CA GLN A 47 -1.12 -15.99 0.67
C GLN A 47 -1.90 -14.67 0.49
N SER A 48 -2.54 -14.49 -0.67
CA SER A 48 -3.13 -13.24 -1.10
C SER A 48 -4.65 -13.27 -1.01
N TRP A 49 -5.23 -12.16 -0.58
CA TRP A 49 -6.67 -11.95 -0.51
C TRP A 49 -7.05 -10.54 -0.96
N LYS A 50 -8.29 -10.37 -1.37
CA LYS A 50 -8.89 -9.05 -1.64
C LYS A 50 -10.33 -8.99 -1.15
N SER A 51 -10.78 -7.80 -0.75
CA SER A 51 -12.13 -7.51 -0.29
C SER A 51 -12.52 -6.07 -0.59
N ARG A 52 -13.82 -5.82 -0.78
CA ARG A 52 -14.36 -4.44 -0.79
C ARG A 52 -14.79 -3.95 0.59
N LYS A 53 -14.96 -4.86 1.54
CA LYS A 53 -15.38 -4.54 2.91
C LYS A 53 -14.23 -4.78 3.88
N HIS A 54 -14.04 -3.86 4.82
CA HIS A 54 -13.18 -4.09 5.97
C HIS A 54 -13.79 -5.14 6.92
N HIS A 55 -13.05 -5.52 7.95
CA HIS A 55 -13.50 -6.46 8.97
C HIS A 55 -14.82 -6.05 9.63
N ASP A 56 -14.99 -4.74 9.88
CA ASP A 56 -16.21 -4.16 10.48
C ASP A 56 -17.37 -3.97 9.48
N GLY A 57 -17.17 -4.36 8.22
CA GLY A 57 -18.15 -4.20 7.14
C GLY A 57 -18.15 -2.82 6.47
N SER A 58 -17.33 -1.87 6.92
CA SER A 58 -17.20 -0.56 6.27
C SER A 58 -16.60 -0.69 4.86
N VAL A 59 -16.97 0.25 3.98
CA VAL A 59 -16.55 0.28 2.58
C VAL A 59 -15.98 1.66 2.26
N PHE A 60 -14.87 1.70 1.53
CA PHE A 60 -14.32 2.93 0.97
C PHE A 60 -14.65 3.00 -0.52
N GLU A 61 -15.55 3.91 -0.89
CA GLU A 61 -16.04 4.05 -2.26
C GLU A 61 -14.88 4.32 -3.24
N GLY A 62 -14.86 3.58 -4.35
CA GLY A 62 -13.80 3.65 -5.36
C GLY A 62 -12.55 2.83 -5.02
N TRP A 63 -12.51 2.16 -3.87
CA TRP A 63 -11.37 1.38 -3.39
C TRP A 63 -11.75 -0.04 -3.00
N PHE A 64 -10.78 -0.93 -3.07
CA PHE A 64 -10.82 -2.23 -2.41
C PHE A 64 -9.56 -2.42 -1.59
N ILE A 65 -9.64 -3.25 -0.55
CA ILE A 65 -8.48 -3.63 0.24
C ILE A 65 -7.92 -4.95 -0.27
N ALA A 66 -6.61 -4.99 -0.45
CA ALA A 66 -5.86 -6.16 -0.85
C ALA A 66 -4.79 -6.45 0.20
N GLY A 67 -4.56 -7.73 0.50
CA GLY A 67 -3.59 -8.13 1.49
C GLY A 67 -2.81 -9.37 1.10
N LEU A 68 -1.59 -9.44 1.60
CA LEU A 68 -0.69 -10.59 1.53
C LEU A 68 -0.28 -10.95 2.95
N ILE A 69 -0.47 -12.22 3.35
CA ILE A 69 -0.07 -12.70 4.68
C ILE A 69 1.32 -13.30 4.59
N LEU A 70 2.30 -12.62 5.20
CA LEU A 70 3.68 -13.09 5.33
C LEU A 70 3.88 -13.77 6.70
N PRO A 71 4.94 -14.57 6.88
CA PRO A 71 5.30 -15.12 8.19
C PRO A 71 5.47 -14.05 9.28
N SER A 72 5.92 -12.85 8.89
CA SER A 72 6.14 -11.69 9.76
C SER A 72 4.90 -10.79 9.96
N GLY A 73 3.76 -11.12 9.33
CA GLY A 73 2.50 -10.39 9.44
C GLY A 73 1.91 -9.96 8.09
N ALA A 74 0.80 -9.23 8.14
CA ALA A 74 0.08 -8.81 6.95
C ALA A 74 0.74 -7.61 6.25
N VAL A 75 0.74 -7.58 4.93
CA VAL A 75 0.96 -6.35 4.15
C VAL A 75 -0.35 -6.03 3.45
N THR A 76 -0.91 -4.85 3.70
CA THR A 76 -2.20 -4.47 3.12
C THR A 76 -2.17 -3.10 2.47
N TYR A 77 -2.96 -2.93 1.41
CA TYR A 77 -3.15 -1.65 0.74
C TYR A 77 -4.59 -1.50 0.26
N HIS A 78 -5.10 -0.26 0.33
CA HIS A 78 -6.21 0.16 -0.52
C HIS A 78 -5.72 0.38 -1.95
N LEU A 79 -6.41 -0.25 -2.89
CA LEU A 79 -6.16 -0.18 -4.33
C LEU A 79 -7.41 0.35 -5.04
N PRO A 80 -7.27 1.07 -6.18
CA PRO A 80 -8.42 1.59 -6.91
C PRO A 80 -9.30 0.45 -7.45
N ASP A 81 -10.63 0.54 -7.31
CA ASP A 81 -11.57 -0.52 -7.76
C ASP A 81 -11.47 -0.82 -9.27
N ARG A 82 -11.03 0.16 -10.08
CA ARG A 82 -10.70 -0.07 -11.51
C ARG A 82 -9.65 -1.18 -11.73
N MET A 83 -8.85 -1.51 -10.72
CA MET A 83 -7.84 -2.58 -10.77
C MET A 83 -8.34 -3.92 -10.21
N TRP A 84 -9.59 -4.02 -9.74
CA TRP A 84 -10.13 -5.23 -9.11
C TRP A 84 -9.87 -6.51 -9.92
N ASN A 85 -10.08 -6.44 -11.24
CA ASN A 85 -9.92 -7.57 -12.16
C ASN A 85 -8.45 -7.93 -12.47
N LEU A 86 -7.50 -7.04 -12.16
CA LEU A 86 -6.07 -7.33 -12.26
C LEU A 86 -5.59 -8.20 -11.09
N CYS A 87 -6.24 -8.06 -9.92
CA CYS A 87 -5.97 -8.84 -8.73
C CYS A 87 -6.64 -10.22 -8.83
N ARG A 88 -5.84 -11.25 -9.16
CA ARG A 88 -6.30 -12.64 -9.31
C ARG A 88 -5.84 -13.46 -8.10
N CYS A 89 -6.56 -13.34 -7.00
CA CYS A 89 -6.33 -14.08 -5.76
C CYS A 89 -7.68 -14.42 -5.09
N HIS A 90 -7.62 -14.97 -3.88
CA HIS A 90 -8.83 -15.28 -3.10
C HIS A 90 -9.65 -14.01 -2.82
N GLU A 91 -10.95 -14.04 -3.13
CA GLU A 91 -11.89 -12.98 -2.75
C GLU A 91 -12.54 -13.35 -1.41
N VAL A 92 -12.49 -12.46 -0.43
CA VAL A 92 -13.15 -12.66 0.88
C VAL A 92 -14.28 -11.65 1.03
N GLU A 93 -15.34 -12.01 1.76
CA GLU A 93 -16.46 -11.10 1.99
C GLU A 93 -16.04 -9.91 2.87
N LEU A 94 -15.28 -10.19 3.94
CA LEU A 94 -14.74 -9.21 4.88
C LEU A 94 -13.22 -9.38 4.93
N ALA A 95 -12.50 -8.28 4.93
CA ALA A 95 -11.07 -8.30 5.18
C ALA A 95 -10.79 -8.88 6.59
N PRO A 96 -9.64 -9.55 6.80
CA PRO A 96 -9.13 -9.82 8.14
C PRO A 96 -9.07 -8.55 8.99
N GLU A 97 -9.18 -8.72 10.31
CA GLU A 97 -9.01 -7.62 11.25
C GLU A 97 -7.63 -6.97 11.08
N TRP A 98 -7.60 -5.64 11.08
CA TRP A 98 -6.35 -4.90 10.93
C TRP A 98 -5.50 -5.04 12.19
N ASP A 99 -4.26 -5.48 12.04
CA ASP A 99 -3.31 -5.70 13.13
C ASP A 99 -2.62 -4.40 13.61
N GLY A 100 -3.02 -3.24 13.09
CA GLY A 100 -2.45 -1.94 13.48
C GLY A 100 -1.13 -1.57 12.81
N HIS A 101 -0.69 -2.31 11.77
CA HIS A 101 0.60 -2.07 11.12
C HIS A 101 0.73 -0.68 10.50
N THR A 102 1.91 -0.07 10.68
CA THR A 102 2.34 1.19 10.09
C THR A 102 3.08 0.98 8.77
N SER A 103 3.38 2.07 8.06
CA SER A 103 4.26 2.02 6.88
C SER A 103 5.64 1.44 7.20
N LYS A 104 6.16 1.68 8.41
CA LYS A 104 7.43 1.11 8.85
C LYS A 104 7.33 -0.42 8.99
N ASP A 105 6.24 -0.92 9.58
CA ASP A 105 6.03 -2.36 9.73
C ASP A 105 5.94 -3.05 8.37
N VAL A 106 5.29 -2.43 7.38
CA VAL A 106 5.25 -2.96 6.00
C VAL A 106 6.66 -3.06 5.40
N ILE A 107 7.49 -2.01 5.55
CA ILE A 107 8.87 -2.00 5.07
C ILE A 107 9.69 -3.09 5.77
N ASP A 108 9.57 -3.22 7.10
CA ASP A 108 10.31 -4.20 7.89
C ASP A 108 9.90 -5.63 7.49
N ARG A 109 8.60 -5.90 7.33
CA ARG A 109 8.04 -7.21 6.91
C ARG A 109 8.55 -7.61 5.52
N LEU A 110 8.52 -6.69 4.56
CA LEU A 110 9.03 -6.94 3.20
C LEU A 110 10.55 -7.13 3.19
N THR A 111 11.29 -6.33 3.96
CA THR A 111 12.75 -6.45 4.08
C THR A 111 13.14 -7.79 4.67
N GLN A 112 12.46 -8.23 5.72
CA GLN A 112 12.65 -9.56 6.29
C GLN A 112 12.36 -10.64 5.27
N TRP A 113 11.23 -10.55 4.56
CA TRP A 113 10.85 -11.56 3.58
C TRP A 113 11.85 -11.68 2.42
N LEU A 114 12.44 -10.56 1.97
CA LEU A 114 13.51 -10.55 0.97
C LEU A 114 14.86 -11.04 1.53
N GLY A 115 15.09 -10.91 2.83
CA GLY A 115 16.32 -11.31 3.51
C GLY A 115 16.34 -12.76 3.97
N ASP A 116 15.17 -13.43 4.01
CA ASP A 116 15.00 -14.83 4.42
C ASP A 116 15.53 -15.87 3.40
N ASP A 117 16.36 -15.44 2.43
CA ASP A 117 17.21 -16.34 1.62
C ASP A 117 18.43 -16.84 2.42
N ARG A 118 18.18 -17.57 3.52
CA ARG A 118 19.12 -18.53 4.14
C ARG A 118 18.42 -19.75 4.72
#